data_AF-A0A349Y0E5-F1
#
_entry.id   AF-A0A349Y0E5-F1
#
_cell.length_a   1.000
_cell.length_b   1.000
_cell.length_c   1.000
_cell.angle_alpha   90.00
_cell.angle_beta   90.00
_cell.angle_gamma   90.00
#
_symmetry.space_group_name_H-M   'P 1'
#
loop_
_entity.id
_entity.type
_entity.pdbx_description
1 polymer ?
#
loop_
_entity_poly.entity_id
_entity_poly.type
_entity_poly.pdbx_seq_one_letter_code
_entity_poly.pdbx_strand_id
1 'polypeptide(L)' 'MEKDVAKSIIELSISIDTILGQMFECIEKISDEKIKFALYKSANDLMGYIARDIIFPLIEIHPELNPES' A
#
# COMPACT_ATOMS: atom_id res chain seq x y z
N MET A 1 -18.23 2.21 11.17
CA MET A 1 -18.11 1.10 10.18
C MET A 1 -18.06 -0.21 10.96
N GLU A 2 -18.48 -1.32 10.37
CA GLU A 2 -18.37 -2.64 11.00
C GLU A 2 -16.92 -3.09 11.03
N LYS A 3 -16.47 -3.63 12.17
CA LYS A 3 -15.08 -4.07 12.38
C LYS A 3 -14.62 -5.09 11.35
N ASP A 4 -15.47 -6.06 11.01
CA ASP A 4 -15.12 -7.10 10.05
C ASP A 4 -14.89 -6.52 8.64
N VAL A 5 -15.67 -5.50 8.27
CA VAL A 5 -15.46 -4.76 7.03
C VAL A 5 -14.14 -3.99 7.08
N ALA A 6 -13.82 -3.33 8.20
CA ALA A 6 -12.55 -2.63 8.38
C ALA A 6 -11.35 -3.58 8.23
N LYS A 7 -11.45 -4.74 8.88
CA LYS A 7 -10.44 -5.80 8.83
C LYS A 7 -10.23 -6.29 7.40
N SER A 8 -11.29 -6.60 6.67
CA SER A 8 -11.18 -7.02 5.26
C SER A 8 -10.54 -5.94 4.38
N ILE A 9 -10.84 -4.65 4.61
CA ILE A 9 -10.21 -3.55 3.85
C ILE A 9 -8.71 -3.46 4.17
N ILE A 10 -8.31 -3.59 5.44
CA ILE A 10 -6.90 -3.59 5.85
C ILE A 10 -6.16 -4.78 5.22
N GLU A 11 -6.72 -6.00 5.30
CA GLU A 11 -6.12 -7.21 4.71
C GLU A 11 -5.93 -7.07 3.19
N LEU A 12 -6.94 -6.57 2.48
CA LEU A 12 -6.85 -6.27 1.05
C LEU A 12 -5.77 -5.22 0.78
N SER A 13 -5.72 -4.15 1.58
CA SER A 13 -4.72 -3.08 1.45
C SER A 13 -3.29 -3.58 1.63
N ILE A 14 -3.07 -4.46 2.61
CA ILE A 14 -1.77 -5.11 2.84
C ILE A 14 -1.43 -6.04 1.68
N SER A 15 -2.40 -6.77 1.12
CA SER A 15 -2.14 -7.67 -0.01
C SER A 15 -1.62 -6.96 -1.27
N ILE A 16 -1.90 -5.66 -1.41
CA ILE A 16 -1.37 -4.83 -2.51
C ILE A 16 0.15 -4.72 -2.44
N ASP A 17 0.78 -4.86 -1.27
CA ASP A 17 2.24 -4.80 -1.11
C ASP A 17 2.97 -5.80 -2.03
N THR A 18 2.44 -7.03 -2.15
CA THR A 18 2.99 -8.04 -3.05
C THR A 18 2.91 -7.59 -4.52
N ILE A 19 1.80 -6.96 -4.92
CA ILE A 19 1.62 -6.44 -6.28
C ILE A 19 2.55 -5.25 -6.54
N LEU A 20 2.70 -4.34 -5.58
CA LEU A 20 3.64 -3.21 -5.68
C LEU A 20 5.08 -3.70 -5.78
N GLY A 21 5.47 -4.74 -5.03
CA GLY A 21 6.77 -5.40 -5.17
C GLY A 21 7.03 -5.89 -6.59
N GLN A 22 6.06 -6.61 -7.18
CA GLN A 22 6.13 -7.06 -8.57
C GLN A 22 6.20 -5.88 -9.56
N MET A 23 5.48 -4.79 -9.30
CA MET A 23 5.58 -3.57 -10.11
C MET A 23 6.98 -2.97 -10.05
N PHE A 24 7.60 -2.88 -8.88
CA PHE A 24 8.98 -2.40 -8.73
C PHE A 24 9.96 -3.28 -9.51
N GLU A 25 9.84 -4.60 -9.44
CA GLU A 25 10.67 -5.52 -10.23
C GLU A 25 10.54 -5.30 -11.74
N CYS A 26 9.33 -4.96 -12.22
CA CYS A 26 9.10 -4.60 -13.62
C CYS A 26 9.69 -3.23 -13.97
N ILE A 27 9.52 -2.24 -13.09
CA ILE A 27 10.06 -0.88 -13.26
C ILE A 27 11.59 -0.91 -13.35
N GLU A 28 12.24 -1.74 -12.54
CA GLU A 28 13.71 -1.89 -12.55
C GLU A 28 14.27 -2.38 -13.89
N LYS A 29 13.46 -3.01 -14.74
CA LYS A 29 13.86 -3.48 -16.07
C LYS A 29 13.82 -2.37 -17.14
N ILE A 30 13.31 -1.18 -16.82
CA ILE A 30 13.21 -0.05 -17.74
C ILE A 30 14.56 0.64 -17.89
N SER A 31 15.07 0.74 -19.13
CA SER A 31 16.37 1.36 -19.42
C SER A 31 16.35 2.89 -19.45
N ASP A 32 15.19 3.51 -19.71
CA ASP A 32 15.04 4.96 -19.63
C ASP A 32 14.92 5.38 -18.17
N GLU A 33 15.99 5.95 -17.62
CA GLU A 33 16.08 6.35 -16.21
C GLU A 33 15.03 7.40 -15.81
N LYS A 34 14.62 8.28 -16.73
CA LYS A 34 13.61 9.30 -16.43
C LYS A 34 12.24 8.65 -16.28
N ILE A 35 11.89 7.73 -17.18
CA ILE A 35 10.65 6.96 -17.09
C ILE A 35 10.67 6.05 -15.86
N LYS A 36 11.77 5.32 -15.64
CA LYS A 36 11.98 4.46 -14.47
C LYS A 36 11.74 5.23 -13.18
N PHE A 37 12.41 6.38 -13.00
CA PHE A 37 12.26 7.21 -11.81
C PHE A 37 10.81 7.69 -11.60
N ALA A 38 10.13 8.14 -12.66
CA ALA A 38 8.75 8.61 -12.57
C ALA A 38 7.78 7.51 -12.15
N LEU A 39 7.95 6.29 -12.69
CA LEU A 39 7.13 5.13 -12.34
C LEU A 39 7.45 4.63 -10.93
N TYR A 40 8.73 4.55 -10.56
CA TYR A 40 9.16 4.16 -9.21
C TYR A 40 8.53 5.08 -8.17
N LYS A 41 8.62 6.40 -8.37
CA LYS A 41 7.99 7.39 -7.49
C LYS A 41 6.48 7.15 -7.36
N SER A 42 5.80 6.94 -8.48
CA SER A 42 4.34 6.76 -8.49
C SER A 42 3.91 5.48 -7.75
N ALA A 43 4.63 4.37 -7.93
CA ALA A 43 4.39 3.13 -7.19
C ALA A 43 4.66 3.30 -5.68
N ASN A 44 5.71 4.03 -5.31
CA ASN A 44 6.01 4.35 -3.92
C ASN A 44 4.96 5.27 -3.29
N ASP A 45 4.49 6.27 -4.03
CA ASP A 45 3.42 7.19 -3.57
C ASP A 45 2.12 6.42 -3.32
N LEU A 46 1.77 5.43 -4.16
CA LEU A 46 0.63 4.54 -3.95
C LEU A 46 0.73 3.77 -2.63
N MET A 47 1.90 3.21 -2.32
CA MET A 47 2.15 2.55 -1.03
C MET A 47 1.89 3.49 0.15
N GLY A 48 2.40 4.72 0.05
CA GLY A 48 2.21 5.76 1.05
C GLY A 48 0.74 6.17 1.21
N TYR A 49 -0.01 6.28 0.12
CA TYR A 49 -1.44 6.62 0.16
C TYR A 49 -2.28 5.49 0.75
N ILE A 50 -1.99 4.23 0.43
CA ILE A 50 -2.68 3.09 1.04
C ILE A 50 -2.46 3.08 2.56
N ALA A 51 -1.21 3.27 3.01
CA ALA A 51 -0.91 3.30 4.43
C ALA A 51 -1.59 4.49 5.14
N ARG A 52 -1.37 5.71 4.64
CA ARG A 52 -1.82 6.95 5.29
C ARG A 52 -3.32 7.17 5.21
N ASP A 53 -3.94 6.86 4.07
CA ASP A 53 -5.32 7.28 3.79
C ASP A 53 -6.32 6.12 3.93
N ILE A 54 -5.85 4.87 4.00
CA ILE A 54 -6.69 3.69 4.20
C ILE A 54 -6.35 2.99 5.51
N ILE A 55 -5.12 2.49 5.68
CA ILE A 55 -4.79 1.63 6.84
C ILE A 55 -4.84 2.41 8.16
N PHE A 56 -4.14 3.54 8.26
CA PHE A 56 -4.06 4.29 9.53
C PHE A 56 -5.41 4.83 10.01
N PRO A 57 -6.27 5.42 9.16
CA PRO A 57 -7.60 5.84 9.60
C PRO A 57 -8.45 4.68 10.10
N LEU A 58 -8.34 3.49 9.48
CA LEU A 58 -9.08 2.32 9.92
C LEU A 58 -8.57 1.77 11.25
N ILE A 59 -7.24 1.81 11.48
CA ILE A 59 -6.65 1.49 12.78
C ILE A 59 -7.05 2.53 13.84
N GLU A 60 -7.12 3.81 13.51
CA GLU A 60 -7.57 4.84 14.46
C GLU A 60 -9.02 4.61 14.92
N ILE A 61 -9.89 4.17 14.01
CA ILE A 61 -11.29 3.82 14.31
C ILE A 61 -11.40 2.47 15.05
N HIS A 62 -10.53 1.51 14.73
CA HIS A 62 -10.50 0.16 15.30
C HIS A 62 -9.09 -0.21 15.79
N PRO A 63 -8.62 0.33 16.93
CA PRO A 63 -7.22 0.20 17.38
C PRO A 63 -6.75 -1.24 17.56
N GLU A 64 -7.66 -2.16 17.86
CA GLU A 64 -7.36 -3.58 18.04
C GLU A 64 -7.06 -4.33 16.73
N LEU A 65 -7.20 -3.67 15.57
CA LEU A 65 -6.75 -4.19 14.28
C LEU A 65 -5.29 -3.83 13.98
N ASN A 66 -4.62 -3.06 14.84
CA ASN A 66 -3.20 -2.76 14.67
C ASN A 66 -2.36 -4.05 14.87
N PRO A 67 -1.61 -4.52 13.86
CA PRO A 67 -0.80 -5.73 13.97
C PRO A 67 0.41 -5.59 14.92
N GLU A 68 0.76 -4.36 15.34
CA GLU A 68 1.87 -4.08 16.26
C GLU A 68 1.42 -3.83 17.71
N SER A 69 0.12 -3.96 18.02
CA SER A 69 -0.45 -3.75 19.36
C SER A 69 -0.54 -5.01 20.22
#